data_AF-A0A9R0V9D4-F1
#
_entry.id   AF-A0A9R0V9D4-F1
#
_cell.length_a   1.000
_cell.length_b   1.000
_cell.length_c   1.000
_cell.angle_alpha   90.00
_cell.angle_beta   90.00
_cell.angle_gamma   90.00
#
_symmetry.space_group_name_H-M   'P 1'
#
loop_
_entity.id
_entity.type
_entity.pdbx_description
1 polymer ?
#
loop_
_entity_poly.entity_id
_entity_poly.type
_entity_poly.pdbx_seq_one_letter_code
_entity_poly.pdbx_strand_id
1 'polypeptide(L)'
;MTKLDFDDGTPPEHAWRRKLSSHANRLKEFNVTFREAFKMMKLGLRLWSYVREEASQGRKAPIDPFTRESSKPSASQGVPLGGMGTGSISRGFRGEFKHWQITPGSCDMSPVMENQFSIFITREGGSKKYSSVLAPGQHDGLKKSSDDGISSWDWKLRGDRSTYHALFPRAWTVYDGEPDPELKLSCRQISPFIPHNYEESSLPVSVFVYTLVNTGKERAQSQPSNDLGEFYWWTFTSVWWSCK
;
A
#
# COMPACT_ATOMS: atom_id res chain seq x y z
N MET A 1 29.53 18.78 -7.65
CA MET A 1 29.15 17.51 -8.32
C MET A 1 28.31 16.79 -7.28
N THR A 2 26.99 16.76 -7.37
CA THR A 2 26.18 16.15 -8.43
C THR A 2 24.86 16.89 -8.62
N LYS A 3 24.42 16.93 -9.87
CA LYS A 3 23.08 17.34 -10.27
C LYS A 3 22.06 16.56 -9.44
N LEU A 4 21.10 17.26 -8.85
CA LEU A 4 19.76 16.70 -8.67
C LEU A 4 19.27 16.37 -10.07
N ASP A 5 19.59 15.18 -10.56
CA ASP A 5 19.04 14.66 -11.79
C ASP A 5 17.53 14.75 -11.63
N PHE A 6 16.88 15.47 -12.55
CA PHE A 6 15.44 15.46 -12.69
C PHE A 6 15.03 13.99 -12.91
N ASP A 7 14.68 13.32 -11.81
CA ASP A 7 14.12 11.97 -11.80
C ASP A 7 12.81 12.07 -12.59
N ASP A 8 12.85 11.61 -13.84
CA ASP A 8 11.79 11.60 -14.85
C ASP A 8 10.52 10.83 -14.42
N GLY A 9 10.48 10.39 -13.16
CA GLY A 9 9.37 9.68 -12.55
C GLY A 9 9.35 8.22 -12.96
N THR A 10 10.35 7.75 -13.72
CA THR A 10 10.44 6.37 -14.16
C THR A 10 10.97 5.48 -13.03
N PRO A 11 10.46 4.24 -12.90
CA PRO A 11 10.99 3.30 -11.92
C PRO A 11 12.43 2.88 -12.28
N PRO A 12 13.36 2.84 -11.31
CA PRO A 12 14.72 2.36 -11.53
C PRO A 12 14.77 0.92 -12.04
N GLU A 13 15.77 0.57 -12.85
CA GLU A 13 15.93 -0.77 -13.42
C GLU A 13 16.03 -1.86 -12.33
N HIS A 14 16.73 -1.57 -11.24
CA HIS A 14 16.95 -2.54 -10.16
C HIS A 14 15.82 -2.58 -9.12
N ALA A 15 14.74 -1.80 -9.33
CA ALA A 15 13.58 -1.87 -8.44
C ALA A 15 12.92 -3.25 -8.53
N TRP A 16 12.54 -3.79 -7.38
CA TRP A 16 11.72 -5.00 -7.31
C TRP A 16 10.39 -4.75 -8.01
N ARG A 17 9.89 -5.70 -8.81
CA ARG A 17 8.71 -5.50 -9.65
C ARG A 17 7.67 -6.58 -9.42
N ARG A 18 6.39 -6.19 -9.39
CA ARG A 18 5.27 -7.13 -9.35
C ARG A 18 4.03 -6.56 -10.02
N LYS A 19 3.35 -7.39 -10.81
CA LYS A 19 2.06 -6.99 -11.41
C LYS A 19 0.98 -6.89 -10.35
N LEU A 20 0.09 -5.90 -10.48
CA LEU A 20 -1.04 -5.71 -9.57
C LEU A 20 -2.02 -6.90 -9.61
N SER A 21 -2.20 -7.55 -10.77
CA SER A 21 -3.04 -8.75 -10.88
C SER A 21 -2.43 -10.02 -10.28
N SER A 22 -1.18 -9.98 -9.80
CA SER A 22 -0.53 -11.16 -9.21
C SER A 22 -1.26 -11.61 -7.94
N HIS A 23 -1.49 -12.93 -7.82
CA HIS A 23 -2.14 -13.47 -6.63
C HIS A 23 -1.28 -13.22 -5.37
N ALA A 24 -1.92 -12.72 -4.33
CA ALA A 24 -1.30 -12.51 -3.03
C ALA A 24 -1.42 -13.80 -2.23
N ASN A 25 -0.44 -14.69 -2.39
CA ASN A 25 -0.43 -15.95 -1.66
C ASN A 25 -0.52 -15.70 -0.15
N ARG A 26 -1.43 -16.40 0.52
CA ARG A 26 -1.42 -16.48 1.99
C ARG A 26 -0.16 -17.22 2.40
N LEU A 27 0.60 -16.65 3.32
CA LEU A 27 1.79 -17.31 3.82
C LEU A 27 1.38 -18.60 4.52
N LYS A 28 2.08 -19.70 4.21
CA LYS A 28 1.82 -21.00 4.83
C LYS A 28 2.48 -21.01 6.21
N GLU A 29 1.67 -21.24 7.22
CA GLU A 29 2.16 -21.43 8.59
C GLU A 29 3.02 -22.71 8.66
N PHE A 30 4.06 -22.69 9.50
CA PHE A 30 4.84 -23.90 9.78
C PHE A 30 3.95 -24.91 10.50
N ASN A 31 3.94 -26.16 10.02
CA ASN A 31 3.25 -27.24 10.71
C ASN A 31 4.20 -27.91 11.69
N VAL A 32 3.90 -27.81 12.98
CA VAL A 32 4.66 -28.48 14.04
C VAL A 32 4.17 -29.92 14.15
N THR A 33 5.08 -30.89 14.03
CA THR A 33 4.75 -32.31 14.25
C THR A 33 4.54 -32.61 15.73
N PHE A 34 3.83 -33.69 16.05
CA PHE A 34 3.58 -34.08 17.44
C PHE A 34 4.87 -34.26 18.26
N ARG A 35 5.92 -34.83 17.65
CA ARG A 35 7.22 -35.05 18.30
C ARG A 35 7.95 -33.73 18.58
N GLU A 36 7.85 -32.76 17.69
CA GLU A 36 8.41 -31.42 17.88
C GLU A 36 7.65 -30.66 18.96
N ALA A 37 6.31 -30.75 18.97
CA ALA A 37 5.48 -30.14 20.00
C ALA A 37 5.87 -30.64 21.40
N PHE A 38 6.10 -31.96 21.56
CA PHE A 38 6.56 -32.52 22.83
C PHE A 38 7.95 -32.00 23.24
N LYS A 39 8.90 -31.92 22.29
CA LYS A 39 10.23 -31.34 22.54
C LYS A 39 10.16 -29.86 22.93
N MET A 40 9.21 -29.11 22.36
CA MET A 40 9.01 -27.68 22.57
C MET A 40 8.17 -27.36 23.81
N MET A 41 7.59 -28.34 24.50
CA MET A 41 6.65 -28.14 25.62
C MET A 41 7.21 -27.23 26.73
N LYS A 42 8.47 -27.42 27.12
CA LYS A 42 9.12 -26.57 28.14
C LYS A 42 9.24 -25.11 27.69
N LEU A 43 9.53 -24.88 26.41
CA LEU A 43 9.58 -23.54 25.83
C LEU A 43 8.17 -22.94 25.75
N GLY A 44 7.18 -23.74 25.35
CA GLY A 44 5.77 -23.34 25.29
C GLY A 44 5.25 -22.87 26.65
N LEU A 45 5.53 -23.61 27.74
CA LEU A 45 5.13 -23.20 29.09
C LEU A 45 5.77 -21.87 29.53
N ARG A 46 7.06 -21.67 29.23
CA ARG A 46 7.77 -20.41 29.53
C ARG A 46 7.20 -19.23 28.74
N LEU A 47 6.91 -19.45 27.46
CA LEU A 47 6.36 -18.40 26.61
C LEU A 47 4.93 -18.08 27.01
N TRP A 48 4.15 -19.07 27.42
CA TRP A 48 2.80 -18.86 27.94
C TRP A 48 2.80 -18.08 29.26
N SER A 49 3.71 -18.39 30.20
CA SER A 49 3.84 -17.61 31.43
C SER A 49 4.25 -16.17 31.14
N TYR A 50 5.19 -15.95 30.21
CA TYR A 50 5.61 -14.62 29.77
C TYR A 50 4.46 -13.83 29.13
N VAL A 51 3.71 -14.43 28.20
CA VAL A 51 2.56 -13.79 27.55
C VAL A 51 1.50 -13.39 28.58
N ARG A 52 1.23 -14.24 29.58
CA ARG A 52 0.29 -13.92 30.66
C ARG A 52 0.79 -12.78 31.56
N GLU A 53 2.09 -12.74 31.84
CA GLU A 53 2.70 -11.69 32.64
C GLU A 53 2.62 -10.33 31.91
N GLU A 54 2.99 -10.27 30.63
CA GLU A 54 2.84 -9.07 29.80
C GLU A 54 1.36 -8.63 29.72
N ALA A 55 0.43 -9.56 29.52
CA ALA A 55 -0.99 -9.26 29.49
C ALA A 55 -1.51 -8.71 30.83
N SER A 56 -0.97 -9.18 31.97
CA SER A 56 -1.31 -8.66 33.30
C SER A 56 -0.86 -7.20 33.50
N GLN A 57 0.18 -6.79 32.78
CA GLN A 57 0.70 -5.42 32.73
C GLN A 57 0.03 -4.58 31.62
N GLY A 58 -0.98 -5.12 30.93
CA GLY A 58 -1.66 -4.44 29.83
C GLY A 58 -0.81 -4.30 28.55
N ARG A 59 0.25 -5.09 28.41
CA ARG A 59 1.18 -5.06 27.26
C ARG A 59 0.91 -6.25 26.33
N LYS A 60 1.18 -6.07 25.03
CA LYS A 60 1.17 -7.16 24.05
C LYS A 60 2.57 -7.76 23.96
N ALA A 61 2.69 -9.07 24.17
CA ALA A 61 3.96 -9.76 24.03
C ALA A 61 4.48 -9.67 22.57
N PRO A 62 5.77 -9.37 22.34
CA PRO A 62 6.33 -9.27 20.99
C PRO A 62 6.23 -10.58 20.19
N ILE A 63 6.29 -11.72 20.89
CA ILE A 63 6.15 -13.05 20.32
C ILE A 63 5.03 -13.75 21.08
N ASP A 64 3.86 -13.82 20.47
CA ASP A 64 2.72 -14.54 21.00
C ASP A 64 2.25 -15.60 20.00
N PRO A 65 2.66 -16.86 20.16
CA PRO A 65 2.22 -17.95 19.30
C PRO A 65 0.86 -18.54 19.72
N PHE A 66 0.28 -18.09 20.85
CA PHE A 66 -0.95 -18.64 21.41
C PHE A 66 -2.17 -17.82 21.01
N THR A 67 -2.00 -16.51 20.83
CA THR A 67 -3.05 -15.64 20.32
C THR A 67 -3.00 -15.59 18.80
N ARG A 68 -4.06 -16.10 18.16
CA ARG A 68 -4.18 -16.07 16.71
C ARG A 68 -4.55 -14.66 16.25
N GLU A 69 -3.70 -14.04 15.43
CA GLU A 69 -4.06 -12.75 14.80
C GLU A 69 -5.24 -12.93 13.83
N SER A 70 -6.13 -11.95 13.83
CA SER A 70 -7.37 -11.94 13.04
C SER A 70 -7.10 -11.91 11.54
N SER A 71 -6.06 -11.20 11.11
CA SER A 71 -5.63 -11.10 9.72
C SER A 71 -4.40 -11.97 9.46
N LYS A 72 -4.57 -13.00 8.62
CA LYS A 72 -3.43 -13.85 8.21
C LYS A 72 -2.44 -13.01 7.40
N PRO A 73 -1.12 -13.16 7.63
CA PRO A 73 -0.13 -12.43 6.86
C PRO A 73 -0.21 -12.84 5.38
N SER A 74 -0.35 -11.83 4.54
CA SER A 74 -0.47 -11.97 3.09
C SER A 74 0.81 -11.49 2.42
N ALA A 75 1.18 -12.13 1.31
CA ALA A 75 2.29 -11.73 0.45
C ALA A 75 2.02 -10.44 -0.35
N SER A 76 0.96 -9.67 -0.05
CA SER A 76 0.66 -8.35 -0.63
C SER A 76 1.30 -7.16 0.08
N GLN A 77 2.52 -7.33 0.59
CA GLN A 77 3.26 -6.24 1.23
C GLN A 77 3.81 -5.25 0.19
N GLY A 78 4.24 -4.08 0.67
CA GLY A 78 4.95 -3.09 -0.12
C GLY A 78 5.82 -2.21 0.76
N VAL A 79 6.38 -1.15 0.18
CA VAL A 79 7.29 -0.22 0.86
C VAL A 79 6.52 0.56 1.95
N PRO A 80 7.06 0.66 3.17
CA PRO A 80 6.43 1.40 4.26
C PRO A 80 6.46 2.91 4.01
N LEU A 81 5.39 3.57 4.41
CA LEU A 81 5.17 5.02 4.45
C LEU A 81 5.46 5.53 5.86
N GLY A 82 6.12 6.68 5.96
CA GLY A 82 6.42 7.34 7.21
C GLY A 82 7.92 7.51 7.46
N GLY A 83 8.22 8.41 8.41
CA GLY A 83 9.57 8.70 8.86
C GLY A 83 10.05 7.76 9.97
N MET A 84 11.31 7.90 10.33
CA MET A 84 11.95 7.19 11.43
C MET A 84 11.33 7.61 12.77
N GLY A 85 10.85 6.63 13.53
CA GLY A 85 10.30 6.84 14.88
C GLY A 85 8.85 7.31 14.93
N THR A 86 8.20 7.59 13.80
CA THR A 86 6.81 8.08 13.74
C THR A 86 5.75 6.99 13.62
N GLY A 87 6.20 5.73 13.56
CA GLY A 87 5.38 4.63 13.07
C GLY A 87 5.31 4.62 11.54
N SER A 88 4.69 3.56 10.99
CA SER A 88 4.60 3.38 9.54
C SER A 88 3.27 2.79 9.08
N ILE A 89 2.93 3.01 7.82
CA ILE A 89 1.79 2.40 7.12
C ILE A 89 2.31 1.80 5.84
N SER A 90 2.04 0.53 5.53
CA SER A 90 2.49 -0.03 4.25
C SER A 90 1.40 0.09 3.19
N ARG A 91 1.78 0.52 1.99
CA ARG A 91 0.92 0.37 0.80
C ARG A 91 1.33 -0.89 0.07
N GLY A 92 0.45 -1.89 0.04
CA GLY A 92 0.68 -3.15 -0.64
C GLY A 92 0.88 -2.98 -2.14
N PHE A 93 1.54 -3.94 -2.80
CA PHE A 93 1.76 -3.88 -4.25
C PHE A 93 0.46 -3.82 -5.07
N ARG A 94 -0.67 -4.18 -4.46
CA ARG A 94 -2.03 -4.13 -5.03
C ARG A 94 -2.75 -2.80 -4.78
N GLY A 95 -2.13 -1.87 -4.05
CA GLY A 95 -2.66 -0.53 -3.84
C GLY A 95 -3.32 -0.30 -2.49
N GLU A 96 -3.64 -1.36 -1.73
CA GLU A 96 -4.26 -1.25 -0.41
C GLU A 96 -3.31 -0.70 0.67
N PHE A 97 -3.84 0.14 1.56
CA PHE A 97 -3.15 0.56 2.78
C PHE A 97 -3.39 -0.46 3.87
N LYS A 98 -2.32 -1.03 4.41
CA LYS A 98 -2.32 -2.14 5.37
C LYS A 98 -1.07 -2.09 6.23
N HIS A 99 -0.95 -3.02 7.19
CA HIS A 99 0.25 -3.15 8.00
C HIS A 99 0.57 -1.82 8.73
N TRP A 100 -0.39 -1.42 9.56
CA TRP A 100 -0.36 -0.20 10.35
C TRP A 100 0.47 -0.41 11.60
N GLN A 101 1.57 0.32 11.70
CA GLN A 101 2.52 0.33 12.82
C GLN A 101 2.60 1.73 13.41
N ILE A 102 1.46 2.40 13.59
CA ILE A 102 1.42 3.76 14.16
C ILE A 102 1.67 3.72 15.67
N THR A 103 0.99 2.80 16.37
CA THR A 103 1.15 2.64 17.81
C THR A 103 2.32 1.70 18.10
N PRO A 104 3.38 2.14 18.80
CA PRO A 104 4.53 1.30 19.12
C PRO A 104 4.13 -0.01 19.80
N GLY A 105 4.75 -1.12 19.37
CA GLY A 105 4.46 -2.46 19.89
C GLY A 105 3.18 -3.11 19.37
N SER A 106 2.40 -2.39 18.54
CA SER A 106 1.23 -2.93 17.86
C SER A 106 1.42 -2.92 16.34
N CYS A 107 0.77 -3.86 15.68
CA CYS A 107 0.84 -4.02 14.24
C CYS A 107 -0.51 -4.55 13.75
N ASP A 108 -1.27 -3.72 13.02
CA ASP A 108 -2.51 -4.16 12.37
C ASP A 108 -2.23 -4.50 10.91
N MET A 109 -2.24 -5.80 10.62
CA MET A 109 -1.96 -6.33 9.29
C MET A 109 -3.13 -6.17 8.30
N SER A 110 -4.28 -5.74 8.79
CA SER A 110 -5.53 -5.67 8.03
C SER A 110 -5.51 -4.50 7.04
N PRO A 111 -6.00 -4.69 5.81
CA PRO A 111 -6.18 -3.59 4.88
C PRO A 111 -7.38 -2.72 5.28
N VAL A 112 -7.21 -1.40 5.17
CA VAL A 112 -8.30 -0.41 5.29
C VAL A 112 -8.71 -0.06 3.87
N MET A 113 -9.89 -0.53 3.45
CA MET A 113 -10.33 -0.50 2.05
C MET A 113 -10.88 0.86 1.63
N GLU A 114 -11.24 1.69 2.61
CA GLU A 114 -11.66 3.08 2.46
C GLU A 114 -10.50 3.95 1.97
N ASN A 115 -9.28 3.66 2.42
CA ASN A 115 -8.11 4.43 2.04
C ASN A 115 -7.65 3.99 0.64
N GLN A 116 -8.00 4.77 -0.38
CA GLN A 116 -7.60 4.52 -1.77
C GLN A 116 -7.34 5.81 -2.53
N PHE A 117 -6.69 5.64 -3.68
CA PHE A 117 -6.64 6.67 -4.71
C PHE A 117 -7.58 6.28 -5.84
N SER A 118 -8.33 7.25 -6.35
CA SER A 118 -9.19 7.06 -7.49
C SER A 118 -8.84 8.08 -8.58
N ILE A 119 -9.18 7.75 -9.83
CA ILE A 119 -8.98 8.65 -10.96
C ILE A 119 -10.27 8.78 -11.76
N PHE A 120 -10.59 10.02 -12.13
CA PHE A 120 -11.66 10.36 -13.06
C PHE A 120 -11.06 10.99 -14.30
N ILE A 121 -11.42 10.49 -15.47
CA ILE A 121 -10.92 10.95 -16.77
C ILE A 121 -12.12 11.23 -17.66
N THR A 122 -12.15 12.42 -18.24
CA THR A 122 -13.12 12.81 -19.27
C THR A 122 -12.36 13.22 -20.52
N ARG A 123 -12.67 12.58 -21.65
CA ARG A 123 -12.11 12.96 -22.96
C ARG A 123 -12.93 14.08 -23.60
N GLU A 124 -12.28 14.85 -24.46
CA GLU A 124 -12.89 15.92 -25.24
C GLU A 124 -14.13 15.44 -26.00
N GLY A 125 -15.19 16.25 -26.01
CA GLY A 125 -16.51 15.85 -26.53
C GLY A 125 -17.37 15.04 -25.57
N GLY A 126 -16.87 14.69 -24.37
CA GLY A 126 -17.63 14.03 -23.30
C GLY A 126 -18.08 12.60 -23.60
N SER A 127 -17.66 12.05 -24.74
CA SER A 127 -18.08 10.76 -25.28
C SER A 127 -17.48 9.57 -24.50
N LYS A 128 -16.28 9.74 -23.94
CA LYS A 128 -15.59 8.73 -23.12
C LYS A 128 -15.29 9.29 -21.74
N LYS A 129 -15.84 8.61 -20.73
CA LYS A 129 -15.59 8.89 -19.31
C LYS A 129 -15.11 7.60 -18.65
N TYR A 130 -14.01 7.71 -17.91
CA TYR A 130 -13.45 6.62 -17.13
C TYR A 130 -13.39 7.03 -15.67
N SER A 131 -13.80 6.13 -14.79
CA SER A 131 -13.60 6.24 -13.35
C SER A 131 -13.01 4.91 -12.88
N SER A 132 -12.03 4.95 -11.99
CA SER A 132 -11.64 3.72 -11.29
C SER A 132 -10.86 4.01 -10.02
N VAL A 133 -11.10 3.18 -9.00
CA VAL A 133 -10.22 3.01 -7.86
C VAL A 133 -8.92 2.36 -8.34
N LEU A 134 -7.78 2.91 -7.97
CA LEU A 134 -6.45 2.48 -8.41
C LEU A 134 -5.91 1.26 -7.63
N ALA A 135 -6.80 0.31 -7.35
CA ALA A 135 -6.53 -0.97 -6.69
C ALA A 135 -7.40 -2.08 -7.32
N PRO A 136 -6.88 -3.31 -7.54
CA PRO A 136 -7.63 -4.36 -8.20
C PRO A 136 -8.81 -4.87 -7.36
N GLY A 137 -10.02 -4.83 -7.91
CA GLY A 137 -11.30 -5.04 -7.22
C GLY A 137 -11.58 -6.41 -6.56
N GLN A 138 -10.61 -7.31 -6.48
CA GLN A 138 -10.78 -8.64 -5.90
C GLN A 138 -10.08 -8.72 -4.54
N HIS A 139 -10.65 -8.05 -3.54
CA HIS A 139 -10.19 -8.08 -2.15
C HIS A 139 -11.15 -8.94 -1.30
N ASP A 140 -10.61 -9.83 -0.48
CA ASP A 140 -11.37 -10.72 0.41
C ASP A 140 -12.27 -9.97 1.43
N GLY A 141 -12.08 -8.66 1.59
CA GLY A 141 -12.82 -7.78 2.50
C GLY A 141 -13.94 -6.95 1.85
N LEU A 142 -14.11 -6.99 0.53
CA LEU A 142 -15.27 -6.41 -0.14
C LEU A 142 -16.50 -7.29 0.16
N LYS A 143 -17.13 -7.07 1.32
CA LYS A 143 -18.33 -7.80 1.73
C LYS A 143 -19.40 -7.66 0.64
N LYS A 144 -20.00 -8.79 0.25
CA LYS A 144 -21.14 -8.85 -0.66
C LYS A 144 -22.34 -8.08 -0.07
N SER A 145 -22.74 -7.02 -0.77
CA SER A 145 -24.13 -6.63 -1.04
C SER A 145 -25.07 -6.33 0.15
N SER A 146 -24.73 -5.39 1.02
CA SER A 146 -25.78 -4.74 1.85
C SER A 146 -25.51 -3.31 2.33
N ASP A 147 -24.34 -2.72 2.08
CA ASP A 147 -24.02 -1.35 2.50
C ASP A 147 -23.67 -0.49 1.28
N ASP A 148 -24.35 0.65 1.13
CA ASP A 148 -24.13 1.71 0.11
C ASP A 148 -22.78 2.45 0.25
N GLY A 149 -21.81 1.88 0.97
CA GLY A 149 -20.48 2.45 1.19
C GLY A 149 -19.51 2.21 0.04
N ILE A 150 -18.29 1.76 0.36
CA ILE A 150 -17.20 1.50 -0.61
C ILE A 150 -17.54 0.48 -1.70
N SER A 151 -18.63 -0.27 -1.56
CA SER A 151 -19.12 -1.21 -2.58
C SER A 151 -19.62 -0.50 -3.85
N SER A 152 -20.04 0.76 -3.71
CA SER A 152 -20.50 1.62 -4.82
C SER A 152 -19.35 2.20 -5.66
N TRP A 153 -18.12 2.12 -5.17
CA TRP A 153 -16.95 2.68 -5.86
C TRP A 153 -16.58 1.87 -7.10
N ASP A 154 -15.87 2.53 -8.02
CA ASP A 154 -15.55 1.95 -9.31
C ASP A 154 -14.30 1.04 -9.27
N TRP A 155 -14.46 -0.18 -8.76
CA TRP A 155 -13.40 -1.20 -8.64
C TRP A 155 -13.07 -1.94 -9.96
N LYS A 156 -13.08 -1.24 -11.10
CA LYS A 156 -12.86 -1.84 -12.43
C LYS A 156 -11.39 -2.11 -12.80
N LEU A 157 -10.42 -1.70 -11.97
CA LEU A 157 -9.01 -1.95 -12.27
C LEU A 157 -8.71 -3.45 -12.25
N ARG A 158 -8.22 -4.00 -13.36
CA ARG A 158 -7.80 -5.40 -13.45
C ARG A 158 -6.37 -5.59 -12.94
N GLY A 159 -5.50 -4.64 -13.27
CA GLY A 159 -4.10 -4.65 -12.85
C GLY A 159 -3.18 -5.52 -13.72
N ASP A 160 -3.68 -6.01 -14.88
CA ASP A 160 -2.92 -6.86 -15.82
C ASP A 160 -1.84 -6.08 -16.56
N ARG A 161 -2.09 -4.78 -16.78
CA ARG A 161 -1.18 -3.80 -17.39
C ARG A 161 -0.67 -2.78 -16.36
N SER A 162 -0.78 -3.12 -15.08
CA SER A 162 -0.32 -2.28 -13.99
C SER A 162 0.79 -2.98 -13.21
N THR A 163 1.88 -2.28 -12.96
CA THR A 163 3.08 -2.83 -12.29
C THR A 163 3.48 -1.96 -11.12
N TYR A 164 3.70 -2.60 -9.98
CA TYR A 164 4.29 -2.01 -8.80
C TYR A 164 5.80 -2.22 -8.81
N HIS A 165 6.54 -1.18 -8.45
CA HIS A 165 7.98 -1.16 -8.34
C HIS A 165 8.37 -0.69 -6.94
N ALA A 166 9.36 -1.34 -6.32
CA ALA A 166 9.85 -0.98 -5.00
C ALA A 166 11.38 -0.86 -4.97
N LEU A 167 11.86 0.27 -4.47
CA LEU A 167 13.24 0.49 -4.10
C LEU A 167 13.27 1.51 -2.95
N PHE A 168 13.19 0.99 -1.71
CA PHE A 168 13.12 1.81 -0.51
C PHE A 168 14.17 2.95 -0.54
N PRO A 169 13.80 4.20 -0.22
CA PRO A 169 12.54 4.64 0.39
C PRO A 169 11.43 5.03 -0.61
N ARG A 170 11.56 4.64 -1.87
CA ARG A 170 10.61 4.96 -2.94
C ARG A 170 9.88 3.72 -3.44
N ALA A 171 8.66 3.93 -3.91
CA ALA A 171 7.90 2.95 -4.68
C ALA A 171 7.18 3.64 -5.82
N TRP A 172 6.85 2.89 -6.86
CA TRP A 172 6.11 3.39 -8.01
C TRP A 172 4.98 2.42 -8.33
N THR A 173 3.82 2.93 -8.68
CA THR A 173 2.76 2.15 -9.32
C THR A 173 2.49 2.74 -10.69
N VAL A 174 2.80 1.97 -11.72
CA VAL A 174 2.62 2.34 -13.12
C VAL A 174 1.37 1.63 -13.63
N TYR A 175 0.43 2.40 -14.15
CA TYR A 175 -0.80 1.94 -14.79
C TYR A 175 -0.69 2.27 -16.28
N ASP A 176 -0.47 1.26 -17.13
CA ASP A 176 -0.27 1.44 -18.58
C ASP A 176 -1.56 1.11 -19.34
N GLY A 177 -2.32 2.16 -19.67
CA GLY A 177 -3.58 2.02 -20.39
C GLY A 177 -4.75 1.57 -19.51
N GLU A 178 -4.67 1.70 -18.18
CA GLU A 178 -5.75 1.40 -17.24
C GLU A 178 -5.99 2.60 -16.29
N PRO A 179 -7.24 3.05 -16.08
CA PRO A 179 -8.48 2.55 -16.67
C PRO A 179 -8.74 3.01 -18.11
N ASP A 180 -8.04 4.03 -18.60
CA ASP A 180 -8.14 4.54 -19.98
C ASP A 180 -7.01 3.97 -20.85
N PRO A 181 -7.29 3.23 -21.94
CA PRO A 181 -6.27 2.66 -22.84
C PRO A 181 -5.30 3.66 -23.46
N GLU A 182 -5.69 4.93 -23.57
CA GLU A 182 -4.91 6.00 -24.21
C GLU A 182 -4.24 6.93 -23.18
N LEU A 183 -4.12 6.47 -21.92
CA LEU A 183 -3.50 7.21 -20.83
C LEU A 183 -2.50 6.32 -20.09
N LYS A 184 -1.33 6.87 -19.79
CA LYS A 184 -0.38 6.27 -18.85
C LYS A 184 -0.38 7.07 -17.56
N LEU A 185 -0.49 6.37 -16.44
CA LEU A 185 -0.45 6.98 -15.11
C LEU A 185 0.70 6.35 -14.30
N SER A 186 1.49 7.18 -13.64
CA SER A 186 2.50 6.75 -12.67
C SER A 186 2.26 7.45 -11.35
N CYS A 187 2.22 6.68 -10.27
CA CYS A 187 2.19 7.17 -8.90
C CYS A 187 3.54 6.85 -8.26
N ARG A 188 4.35 7.88 -7.94
CA ARG A 188 5.59 7.73 -7.19
C ARG A 188 5.33 8.05 -5.71
N GLN A 189 5.53 7.05 -4.87
CA GLN A 189 5.45 7.13 -3.42
C GLN A 189 6.85 7.36 -2.84
N ILE A 190 6.96 8.27 -1.87
CA ILE A 190 8.23 8.64 -1.23
C ILE A 190 8.04 8.72 0.28
N SER A 191 8.86 7.98 1.02
CA SER A 191 9.00 8.09 2.47
C SER A 191 10.22 8.95 2.80
N PRO A 192 10.15 9.82 3.82
CA PRO A 192 11.27 10.69 4.19
C PRO A 192 12.33 9.86 4.92
N PHE A 193 13.29 9.32 4.15
CA PHE A 193 14.44 8.60 4.68
C PHE A 193 15.70 9.11 3.99
N ILE A 194 16.28 10.17 4.56
CA ILE A 194 17.37 10.95 3.99
C ILE A 194 18.61 10.74 4.87
N PRO A 195 19.67 10.08 4.34
CA PRO A 195 20.91 9.89 5.08
C PRO A 195 21.45 11.21 5.62
N HIS A 196 21.88 11.21 6.89
CA HIS A 196 22.42 12.38 7.60
C HIS A 196 21.45 13.55 7.83
N ASN A 197 20.16 13.41 7.53
CA ASN A 197 19.13 14.40 7.89
C ASN A 197 18.11 13.75 8.84
N TYR A 198 18.30 13.95 10.14
CA TYR A 198 17.44 13.35 11.17
C TYR A 198 16.12 14.10 11.36
N GLU A 199 16.08 15.39 11.04
CA GLU A 199 14.88 16.23 11.19
C GLU A 199 13.83 15.81 10.17
N GLU A 200 14.13 15.91 8.87
CA GLU A 200 13.20 15.53 7.82
C GLU A 200 12.90 14.04 7.83
N SER A 201 13.90 13.20 8.13
CA SER A 201 13.68 11.76 8.21
C SER A 201 12.80 11.35 9.37
N SER A 202 12.57 12.21 10.36
CA SER A 202 11.68 11.95 11.49
C SER A 202 10.26 12.49 11.29
N LEU A 203 9.95 13.03 10.09
CA LEU A 203 8.64 13.59 9.83
C LEU A 203 7.59 12.49 9.64
N PRO A 204 6.40 12.64 10.26
CA PRO A 204 5.26 11.80 9.99
C PRO A 204 4.61 12.26 8.68
N VAL A 205 5.30 12.03 7.55
CA VAL A 205 4.80 12.39 6.23
C VAL A 205 5.14 11.32 5.20
N SER A 206 4.39 11.29 4.11
CA SER A 206 4.75 10.59 2.88
C SER A 206 4.18 11.35 1.69
N VAL A 207 4.89 11.30 0.56
CA VAL A 207 4.54 12.07 -0.63
C VAL A 207 4.11 11.12 -1.74
N PHE A 208 3.02 11.47 -2.42
CA PHE A 208 2.55 10.78 -3.62
C PHE A 208 2.58 11.76 -4.80
N VAL A 209 3.44 11.48 -5.77
CA VAL A 209 3.60 12.28 -6.99
C VAL A 209 2.92 11.55 -8.14
N TYR A 210 1.92 12.16 -8.74
CA TYR A 210 1.18 11.61 -9.88
C TYR A 210 1.67 12.25 -11.18
N THR A 211 2.08 11.40 -12.12
CA THR A 211 2.45 11.80 -13.48
C THR A 211 1.49 11.15 -14.46
N LEU A 212 0.83 11.96 -15.28
CA LEU A 212 -0.10 11.50 -16.29
C LEU A 212 0.45 11.86 -17.67
N VAL A 213 0.45 10.88 -18.57
CA VAL A 213 0.87 11.04 -19.96
C VAL A 213 -0.30 10.64 -20.85
N ASN A 214 -0.85 11.61 -21.57
CA ASN A 214 -1.83 11.34 -22.61
C ASN A 214 -1.13 10.81 -23.86
N THR A 215 -1.46 9.59 -24.26
CA THR A 215 -0.93 8.97 -25.50
C THR A 215 -1.96 8.98 -26.63
N GLY A 216 -3.19 9.42 -26.34
CA GLY A 216 -4.26 9.58 -27.32
C GLY A 216 -4.17 10.90 -28.09
N LYS A 217 -4.91 10.98 -29.20
CA LYS A 217 -4.99 12.19 -30.03
C LYS A 217 -5.93 13.25 -29.44
N GLU A 218 -6.92 12.81 -28.67
CA GLU A 218 -7.93 13.66 -28.05
C GLU A 218 -7.42 14.23 -26.73
N ARG A 219 -7.78 15.48 -26.41
CA ARG A 219 -7.48 16.07 -25.12
C ARG A 219 -8.21 15.30 -24.02
N ALA A 220 -7.50 15.02 -22.93
CA ALA A 220 -8.08 14.46 -21.72
C ALA A 220 -8.13 15.55 -20.64
N GLN A 221 -9.13 15.49 -19.77
CA GLN A 221 -9.14 16.17 -18.49
C GLN A 221 -9.19 15.09 -17.41
N SER A 222 -8.27 15.13 -16.46
CA SER A 222 -8.23 14.17 -15.35
C SER A 222 -8.28 14.89 -14.01
N GLN A 223 -8.92 14.24 -13.04
CA GLN A 223 -8.98 14.65 -11.65
C GLN A 223 -8.60 13.44 -10.79
N PRO A 224 -7.42 13.42 -10.16
CA PRO A 224 -7.12 12.45 -9.13
C PRO A 224 -7.88 12.81 -7.84
N SER A 225 -8.50 11.83 -7.19
CA SER A 225 -9.05 11.97 -5.84
C SER A 225 -8.23 11.15 -4.86
N ASN A 226 -8.16 11.66 -3.63
CA ASN A 226 -7.60 10.95 -2.49
C ASN A 226 -8.72 10.77 -1.48
N ASP A 227 -9.13 9.53 -1.26
CA ASP A 227 -10.32 9.20 -0.47
C ASP A 227 -9.89 8.64 0.91
N LEU A 228 -8.87 9.25 1.53
CA LEU A 228 -8.45 8.89 2.88
C LEU A 228 -9.51 9.33 3.89
N GLY A 229 -9.94 8.43 4.77
CA GLY A 229 -10.76 8.81 5.93
C GLY A 229 -10.02 9.84 6.79
N GLU A 230 -10.75 10.69 7.54
CA GLU A 230 -10.15 11.74 8.39
C GLU A 230 -9.04 11.17 9.29
N PHE A 231 -7.79 11.33 8.85
CA PHE A 231 -6.60 10.97 9.60
C PHE A 231 -5.58 12.09 9.42
N TYR A 232 -5.03 12.54 10.54
CA TYR A 232 -4.06 13.63 10.64
C TYR A 232 -2.68 13.23 10.07
N TRP A 233 -2.60 13.01 8.75
CA TRP A 233 -1.37 12.92 7.98
C TRP A 233 -1.50 13.83 6.75
N TRP A 234 -0.56 14.74 6.56
CA TRP A 234 -0.55 15.63 5.40
C TRP A 234 -0.08 14.85 4.16
N THR A 235 -1.01 14.23 3.42
CA THR A 235 -0.69 13.71 2.08
C THR A 235 -0.62 14.86 1.09
N PHE A 236 0.58 15.24 0.67
CA PHE A 236 0.76 16.14 -0.46
C PHE A 236 0.66 15.33 -1.76
N THR A 237 -0.49 15.44 -2.42
CA THR A 237 -0.65 14.99 -3.81
C THR A 237 -0.14 16.10 -4.72
N SER A 238 0.99 15.87 -5.38
CA SER A 238 1.45 16.77 -6.46
C SER A 238 1.16 16.12 -7.81
N VAL A 239 0.42 16.83 -8.66
CA VAL A 239 0.02 16.36 -9.99
C VAL A 239 0.77 17.18 -11.02
N TRP A 240 1.62 16.54 -11.81
CA TRP A 240 2.32 17.18 -12.92
C TRP A 240 1.69 16.75 -14.25
N TRP A 241 1.24 17.73 -15.03
CA TRP A 241 0.66 17.55 -16.36
C TRP A 241 1.69 17.90 -17.43
N SER A 242 1.99 16.95 -18.32
CA SER A 242 2.80 17.19 -19.51
C SER A 242 2.00 16.80 -20.75
N CYS A 243 1.53 17.79 -21.50
CA CYS A 243 1.06 17.58 -22.86
C CYS A 243 2.28 17.51 -23.79
N LYS A 244 2.37 16.45 -24.61
CA LYS A 244 3.16 16.50 -25.85
C LYS A 244 2.27 16.98 -26.98
#